data_AF-A0A7C5LE61-F1
#
_entry.id   AF-A0A7C5LE61-F1
#
_cell.length_a   1.000
_cell.length_b   1.000
_cell.length_c   1.000
_cell.angle_alpha   90.00
_cell.angle_beta   90.00
_cell.angle_gamma   90.00
#
_symmetry.space_group_name_H-M   'P 1'
#
loop_
_entity.id
_entity.type
_entity.pdbx_description
1 polymer ?
#
loop_
_entity_poly.entity_id
_entity_poly.type
_entity_poly.pdbx_seq_one_letter_code
_entity_poly.pdbx_strand_id
1 'polypeptide(L)'
;MELREIIKKTHRIASLVGFSVFGAMILYLVLEELIRSKMAPFYGFYHLENTQTLRYLFYGLSAFSLILARVLQGWLLKKKGSETPIDLLNKLHRTSLIMIIMSELPALFGLILFLLAGLNRDFYVLLAISVVVLFIFFPRLRAWEEWIFSSQS
;
A
#
# COMPACT_ATOMS: atom_id res chain seq x y z
N MET A 1 11.92 29.99 6.36
CA MET A 1 10.66 30.02 5.59
C MET A 1 10.68 29.03 4.42
N GLU A 2 11.81 28.89 3.72
CA GLU A 2 11.93 28.00 2.55
C GLU A 2 11.75 26.50 2.84
N LEU A 3 12.32 25.97 3.93
CA LEU A 3 12.27 24.52 4.22
C LEU A 3 10.83 24.00 4.43
N ARG A 4 9.97 24.75 5.13
CA ARG A 4 8.54 24.38 5.31
C ARG A 4 7.80 24.34 3.98
N GLU A 5 8.07 25.29 3.09
CA GLU A 5 7.45 25.31 1.76
C GLU A 5 7.93 24.15 0.88
N ILE A 6 9.20 23.77 0.98
CA ILE A 6 9.73 22.57 0.31
C ILE A 6 9.06 21.31 0.87
N ILE A 7 8.92 21.18 2.20
CA ILE A 7 8.24 20.04 2.84
C ILE A 7 6.79 19.92 2.35
N LYS A 8 6.03 21.03 2.31
CA LYS A 8 4.65 21.04 1.81
C LYS A 8 4.56 20.60 0.34
N LYS A 9 5.45 21.10 -0.53
CA LYS A 9 5.47 20.70 -1.95
C LYS A 9 5.74 19.21 -2.11
N THR A 10 6.76 18.68 -1.42
CA THR A 10 7.12 17.25 -1.48
C THR A 10 6.04 16.36 -0.88
N HIS A 11 5.39 16.81 0.19
CA HIS A 11 4.25 16.13 0.81
C HIS A 11 3.05 16.05 -0.14
N ARG A 12 2.75 17.13 -0.87
CA ARG A 12 1.65 17.16 -1.84
C ARG A 12 1.86 16.11 -2.95
N ILE A 13 3.08 15.96 -3.44
CA ILE A 13 3.42 14.94 -4.45
C ILE A 13 3.20 13.54 -3.86
N ALA A 14 3.71 13.25 -2.67
CA ALA A 14 3.50 11.94 -2.02
C ALA A 14 2.02 11.64 -1.75
N SER A 15 1.26 12.65 -1.35
CA SER A 15 -0.19 12.51 -1.10
C SER A 15 -0.96 12.22 -2.39
N LEU A 16 -0.59 12.87 -3.50
CA LEU A 16 -1.18 12.59 -4.81
C LEU A 16 -0.95 11.12 -5.21
N VAL A 17 0.25 10.58 -4.98
CA VAL A 17 0.53 9.15 -5.23
C VAL A 17 -0.34 8.26 -4.33
N GLY A 18 -0.51 8.61 -3.06
CA GLY A 18 -1.42 7.92 -2.15
C GLY A 18 -2.87 7.87 -2.65
N PHE A 19 -3.39 9.00 -3.16
CA PHE A 19 -4.71 9.07 -3.77
C PHE A 19 -4.80 8.28 -5.08
N SER A 20 -3.74 8.28 -5.90
CA SER A 20 -3.69 7.46 -7.12
C SER A 20 -3.76 5.97 -6.81
N VAL A 21 -3.03 5.50 -5.78
CA VAL A 21 -3.08 4.10 -5.33
C VAL A 21 -4.45 3.75 -4.76
N PHE A 22 -5.06 4.64 -3.98
CA PHE A 22 -6.44 4.46 -3.53
C PHE A 22 -7.41 4.37 -4.72
N GLY A 23 -7.23 5.21 -5.74
CA GLY A 23 -7.99 5.15 -6.99
C GLY A 23 -7.81 3.81 -7.72
N ALA A 24 -6.59 3.27 -7.77
CA ALA A 24 -6.32 1.94 -8.34
C ALA A 24 -7.08 0.83 -7.60
N MET A 25 -7.12 0.88 -6.27
CA MET A 25 -7.92 -0.06 -5.45
C MET A 25 -9.42 0.01 -5.78
N ILE A 26 -9.96 1.22 -6.01
CA ILE A 26 -11.34 1.40 -6.47
C ILE A 26 -11.53 0.77 -7.86
N LEU A 27 -10.57 0.94 -8.77
CA LEU A 27 -10.64 0.30 -10.09
C LEU A 27 -10.65 -1.22 -9.98
N TYR A 28 -9.89 -1.82 -9.06
CA TYR A 28 -9.94 -3.26 -8.80
C TYR A 28 -11.32 -3.70 -8.32
N LEU A 29 -11.94 -2.93 -7.43
CA LEU A 29 -13.30 -3.19 -6.96
C LEU A 29 -14.32 -3.11 -8.10
N VAL A 30 -14.24 -2.07 -8.93
CA VAL A 30 -15.11 -1.91 -10.11
C VAL A 30 -14.91 -3.08 -11.08
N LEU A 31 -13.66 -3.50 -11.31
CA LEU A 31 -13.35 -4.63 -12.18
C LEU A 31 -13.97 -5.93 -11.66
N GLU A 32 -13.83 -6.23 -10.37
CA GLU A 32 -14.45 -7.41 -9.75
C GLU A 32 -15.98 -7.36 -9.88
N GLU A 33 -16.60 -6.22 -9.56
CA GLU A 33 -18.05 -6.04 -9.62
C GLU A 33 -18.59 -6.23 -11.05
N LEU A 34 -17.89 -5.69 -12.05
CA LEU A 34 -18.26 -5.84 -13.46
C LEU A 34 -18.17 -7.30 -13.92
N ILE A 35 -17.09 -8.01 -13.57
CA ILE A 35 -16.92 -9.43 -13.92
C ILE A 35 -18.00 -10.25 -13.22
N ARG A 36 -18.21 -10.04 -11.93
CA ARG A 36 -19.22 -10.75 -11.15
C ARG A 36 -20.61 -10.53 -11.70
N SER A 37 -20.96 -9.30 -12.07
CA SER A 37 -22.28 -8.96 -12.61
C SER A 37 -22.52 -9.58 -13.99
N LYS A 38 -21.51 -9.60 -14.86
CA LYS A 38 -21.64 -10.07 -16.25
C LYS A 38 -21.46 -11.58 -16.42
N MET A 39 -20.70 -12.23 -15.55
CA MET A 39 -20.32 -13.64 -15.67
C MET A 39 -20.82 -14.49 -14.48
N ALA A 40 -21.86 -14.04 -13.77
CA ALA A 40 -22.41 -14.79 -12.65
C ALA A 40 -23.02 -16.14 -13.09
N PRO A 41 -22.70 -17.26 -12.39
CA PRO A 41 -21.69 -17.41 -11.35
C PRO A 41 -20.25 -17.53 -11.91
N PHE A 42 -19.35 -16.65 -11.47
CA PHE A 42 -17.95 -16.68 -11.89
C PHE A 42 -17.13 -17.60 -10.98
N TYR A 43 -16.61 -18.69 -11.53
CA TYR A 43 -15.80 -19.68 -10.81
C TYR A 43 -14.29 -19.47 -10.97
N GLY A 44 -13.87 -18.34 -11.56
CA GLY A 44 -12.49 -18.10 -11.95
C GLY A 44 -12.19 -18.54 -13.38
N PHE A 45 -11.08 -18.05 -13.93
CA PHE A 45 -10.61 -18.42 -15.27
C PHE A 45 -9.98 -19.82 -15.33
N TYR A 46 -9.63 -20.40 -14.18
CA TYR A 46 -9.00 -21.71 -14.09
C TYR A 46 -9.77 -22.61 -13.14
N HIS A 47 -10.01 -23.86 -13.58
CA HIS A 47 -10.59 -24.87 -12.72
C HIS A 47 -9.48 -25.45 -11.83
N LEU A 48 -9.41 -24.97 -10.59
CA LEU A 48 -8.39 -25.37 -9.63
C LEU A 48 -8.99 -26.40 -8.67
N GLU A 49 -8.46 -27.63 -8.68
CA GLU A 49 -8.91 -28.70 -7.78
C GLU A 49 -8.67 -28.36 -6.30
N ASN A 50 -7.64 -27.55 -6.00
CA ASN A 50 -7.27 -27.18 -4.64
C ASN A 50 -7.23 -25.66 -4.43
N THR A 51 -8.43 -25.07 -4.38
CA THR A 51 -8.62 -23.64 -4.10
C THR A 51 -8.12 -23.23 -2.70
N GLN A 52 -8.10 -24.16 -1.75
CA GLN A 52 -7.75 -23.87 -0.37
C GLN A 52 -6.24 -23.63 -0.18
N THR A 53 -5.39 -24.44 -0.82
CA THR A 53 -3.93 -24.19 -0.81
C THR A 53 -3.59 -22.84 -1.45
N LEU A 54 -4.27 -22.49 -2.55
CA LEU A 54 -4.04 -21.20 -3.21
C LEU A 54 -4.43 -20.03 -2.30
N ARG A 55 -5.58 -20.13 -1.61
CA ARG A 55 -5.99 -19.14 -0.60
C ARG A 55 -4.91 -18.93 0.45
N TYR A 56 -4.45 -19.99 1.10
CA TYR A 56 -3.43 -19.87 2.13
C TYR A 56 -2.12 -19.27 1.62
N LEU A 57 -1.73 -19.60 0.39
CA LEU A 57 -0.54 -19.02 -0.24
C LEU A 57 -0.67 -17.49 -0.37
N PHE A 58 -1.79 -17.00 -0.92
CA PHE A 58 -1.98 -15.56 -1.13
C PHE A 58 -2.27 -14.78 0.17
N TYR A 59 -2.95 -15.38 1.14
CA TYR A 59 -3.04 -14.79 2.48
C TYR A 59 -1.67 -14.76 3.17
N GLY A 60 -0.86 -15.81 3.01
CA GLY A 60 0.52 -15.86 3.48
C GLY A 60 1.39 -14.79 2.84
N LEU A 61 1.30 -14.61 1.51
CA LEU A 61 1.99 -13.55 0.77
C LEU A 61 1.53 -12.16 1.20
N SER A 62 0.23 -11.99 1.46
CA SER A 62 -0.33 -10.73 1.97
C SER A 62 0.22 -10.43 3.37
N ALA A 63 0.17 -11.39 4.29
CA ALA A 63 0.71 -11.22 5.63
C ALA A 63 2.23 -10.95 5.61
N PHE A 64 2.96 -11.68 4.77
CA PHE A 64 4.39 -11.49 4.56
C PHE A 64 4.70 -10.11 4.00
N SER A 65 3.93 -9.59 3.05
CA SER A 65 4.14 -8.26 2.48
C SER A 65 3.94 -7.16 3.53
N LEU A 66 2.98 -7.32 4.44
CA LEU A 66 2.77 -6.38 5.55
C LEU A 66 3.94 -6.39 6.54
N ILE A 67 4.45 -7.57 6.88
CA ILE A 67 5.62 -7.72 7.75
C ILE A 67 6.84 -7.08 7.07
N LEU A 68 7.06 -7.39 5.79
CA LEU A 68 8.15 -6.85 5.00
C LEU A 68 8.07 -5.32 4.93
N ALA A 69 6.88 -4.75 4.71
CA ALA A 69 6.67 -3.31 4.70
C ALA A 69 7.09 -2.68 6.04
N ARG A 70 6.73 -3.28 7.17
CA ARG A 70 7.14 -2.78 8.50
C ARG A 70 8.65 -2.87 8.74
N VAL A 71 9.29 -3.96 8.32
CA VAL A 71 10.75 -4.12 8.41
C VAL A 71 11.46 -3.09 7.54
N LEU A 72 11.02 -2.94 6.29
CA LEU A 72 11.56 -1.95 5.35
C LEU A 72 11.39 -0.54 5.88
N GLN A 73 10.24 -0.19 6.47
CA GLN A 73 10.03 1.13 7.06
C GLN A 73 11.06 1.42 8.17
N GLY A 74 11.28 0.48 9.09
CA GLY A 74 12.26 0.64 10.16
C GLY A 74 13.68 0.80 9.64
N TRP A 75 14.04 0.04 8.59
CA TRP A 75 15.35 0.12 7.96
C TRP A 75 15.55 1.42 7.17
N LEU A 76 14.56 1.83 6.39
CA LEU A 76 14.60 3.03 5.55
C LEU A 76 14.56 4.32 6.36
N LEU A 77 13.92 4.33 7.53
CA LEU A 77 13.85 5.51 8.42
C LEU A 77 14.98 5.56 9.46
N LYS A 78 15.92 4.60 9.47
CA LYS A 78 17.05 4.60 10.40
C LYS A 78 17.92 5.85 10.18
N LYS A 79 17.88 6.81 11.11
CA LYS A 79 18.65 8.07 11.04
C LYS A 79 20.15 7.78 11.06
N LYS A 80 20.90 8.45 10.19
CA LYS A 80 22.37 8.44 10.23
C LYS A 80 22.81 9.79 10.80
N GLY A 81 23.77 9.80 11.73
CA GLY A 81 24.11 10.99 12.55
C GLY A 81 24.68 12.20 11.80
N SER A 82 24.78 12.16 10.46
CA SER A 82 25.34 13.21 9.61
C SER A 82 24.38 13.67 8.50
N GLU A 83 23.08 13.36 8.58
CA GLU A 83 22.11 13.66 7.53
C GLU A 83 21.62 15.11 7.62
N THR A 84 21.66 15.85 6.50
CA THR A 84 21.10 17.20 6.44
C THR A 84 19.56 17.15 6.45
N PRO A 85 18.85 18.25 6.79
CA PRO A 85 17.40 18.30 6.75
C PRO A 85 16.80 17.96 5.37
N ILE A 86 17.54 18.25 4.29
CA ILE A 86 17.14 17.95 2.92
C ILE A 86 17.29 16.45 2.62
N ASP A 87 18.37 15.83 3.10
CA ASP A 87 18.57 14.37 2.95
C ASP A 87 17.50 13.58 3.71
N LEU A 88 17.15 14.04 4.91
CA LEU A 88 16.06 13.50 5.71
C LEU A 88 14.72 13.59 4.99
N LEU A 89 14.42 14.75 4.37
CA LEU A 89 13.19 14.92 3.59
C LEU A 89 13.14 13.98 2.37
N ASN A 90 14.24 13.85 1.62
CA ASN A 90 14.30 12.95 0.46
C ASN A 90 14.12 11.48 0.86
N LYS A 91 14.74 11.07 1.98
CA LYS A 91 14.60 9.74 2.56
C LYS A 91 13.16 9.46 3.01
N LEU A 92 12.52 10.43 3.66
CA LEU A 92 11.14 10.32 4.12
C LEU A 92 10.16 10.25 2.93
N HIS A 93 10.38 11.07 1.90
CA HIS A 93 9.60 11.03 0.66
C HIS A 93 9.71 9.67 -0.02
N ARG A 94 10.93 9.19 -0.26
CA ARG A 94 11.17 7.87 -0.87
C ARG A 94 10.54 6.74 -0.05
N THR A 95 10.71 6.77 1.27
CA THR A 95 10.11 5.77 2.15
C THR A 95 8.60 5.79 2.05
N SER A 96 7.98 6.97 2.10
CA SER A 96 6.52 7.09 2.02
C SER A 96 5.97 6.55 0.70
N LEU A 97 6.64 6.81 -0.43
CA LEU A 97 6.25 6.24 -1.72
C LEU A 97 6.32 4.71 -1.71
N ILE A 98 7.41 4.13 -1.18
CA ILE A 98 7.56 2.68 -1.08
C ILE A 98 6.43 2.09 -0.22
N MET A 99 6.12 2.71 0.92
CA MET A 99 5.09 2.21 1.83
C MET A 99 3.68 2.32 1.25
N ILE A 100 3.39 3.39 0.51
CA ILE A 100 2.14 3.54 -0.25
C ILE A 100 2.00 2.41 -1.27
N ILE A 101 3.03 2.13 -2.05
CA ILE A 101 3.00 1.05 -3.06
C ILE A 101 2.85 -0.32 -2.40
N MET A 102 3.58 -0.57 -1.31
CA MET A 102 3.48 -1.83 -0.55
C MET A 102 2.08 -2.07 0.01
N SER A 103 1.34 -1.00 0.35
CA SER A 103 -0.02 -1.11 0.86
C SER A 103 -1.02 -1.67 -0.16
N GLU A 104 -0.69 -1.64 -1.44
CA GLU A 104 -1.53 -2.14 -2.53
C GLU A 104 -1.45 -3.66 -2.71
N LEU A 105 -0.37 -4.29 -2.22
CA LEU A 105 -0.10 -5.70 -2.48
C LEU A 105 -1.22 -6.66 -2.02
N PRO A 106 -1.80 -6.53 -0.80
CA PRO A 106 -2.93 -7.37 -0.42
C PRO A 106 -4.11 -7.30 -1.40
N ALA A 107 -4.53 -6.11 -1.83
CA ALA A 107 -5.60 -5.92 -2.79
C ALA A 107 -5.29 -6.59 -4.14
N LEU A 108 -4.05 -6.46 -4.63
CA LEU A 108 -3.61 -7.14 -5.85
C LEU A 108 -3.67 -8.66 -5.70
N PHE A 109 -3.19 -9.20 -4.58
CA PHE A 109 -3.28 -10.62 -4.27
C PHE A 109 -4.72 -11.12 -4.20
N GLY A 110 -5.62 -10.34 -3.59
CA GLY A 110 -7.06 -10.62 -3.57
C GLY A 110 -7.68 -10.61 -4.97
N LEU A 111 -7.30 -9.64 -5.81
CA LEU A 111 -7.81 -9.56 -7.18
C LEU A 111 -7.37 -10.76 -7.99
N ILE A 112 -6.10 -11.17 -7.85
CA ILE A 112 -5.57 -12.37 -8.51
C ILE A 112 -6.32 -13.62 -8.03
N LEU A 113 -6.56 -13.77 -6.71
CA LEU A 113 -7.37 -14.88 -6.17
C LEU A 113 -8.78 -14.92 -6.76
N PHE A 114 -9.42 -13.75 -6.88
CA PHE A 114 -10.73 -13.64 -7.50
C PHE A 114 -10.69 -14.07 -8.98
N LEU A 115 -9.77 -13.54 -9.78
CA LEU A 115 -9.67 -13.86 -11.20
C LEU A 115 -9.33 -15.35 -11.44
N LEU A 116 -8.49 -15.95 -10.59
CA LEU A 116 -8.09 -17.35 -10.74
C LEU A 116 -9.16 -18.34 -10.30
N ALA A 117 -9.81 -18.10 -9.15
CA ALA A 117 -10.64 -19.09 -8.47
C ALA A 117 -12.07 -18.61 -8.11
N GLY A 118 -12.47 -17.40 -8.53
CA GLY A 118 -13.79 -16.83 -8.27
C GLY A 118 -14.04 -16.43 -6.81
N LEU A 119 -12.98 -16.26 -6.01
CA LEU A 119 -13.06 -16.06 -4.56
C LEU A 119 -13.38 -14.62 -4.15
N ASN A 120 -14.61 -14.18 -4.42
CA ASN A 120 -15.09 -12.82 -4.16
C ASN A 120 -14.84 -12.35 -2.72
N ARG A 121 -15.19 -13.19 -1.74
CA ARG A 121 -15.07 -12.82 -0.31
C ARG A 121 -13.63 -12.55 0.09
N ASP A 122 -12.69 -13.34 -0.42
CA ASP A 122 -11.27 -13.17 -0.10
C ASP A 122 -10.71 -11.89 -0.72
N PHE A 123 -11.16 -11.52 -1.92
CA PHE A 123 -10.85 -10.22 -2.52
C PHE A 123 -11.30 -9.06 -1.62
N TYR A 124 -12.55 -9.05 -1.15
CA TYR A 124 -13.06 -7.99 -0.27
C TYR A 124 -12.26 -7.84 1.02
N VAL A 125 -11.89 -8.97 1.65
CA VAL A 125 -11.09 -8.97 2.88
C VAL A 125 -9.72 -8.37 2.62
N LEU A 126 -9.03 -8.82 1.57
CA LEU A 126 -7.69 -8.35 1.25
C LEU A 126 -7.67 -6.90 0.75
N LEU A 127 -8.70 -6.46 0.03
CA LEU A 127 -8.92 -5.07 -0.37
C LEU A 127 -9.09 -4.18 0.87
N ALA A 128 -9.94 -4.57 1.82
CA ALA A 128 -10.13 -3.82 3.06
C ALA A 128 -8.83 -3.71 3.86
N ILE A 129 -8.06 -4.80 3.95
CA ILE A 129 -6.72 -4.78 4.58
C ILE A 129 -5.81 -3.77 3.88
N SER A 130 -5.74 -3.81 2.55
CA SER A 130 -4.95 -2.87 1.75
C SER A 130 -5.32 -1.41 1.99
N VAL A 131 -6.62 -1.10 2.03
CA VAL A 131 -7.11 0.25 2.31
C VAL A 131 -6.67 0.69 3.72
N VAL A 132 -6.86 -0.15 4.73
CA VAL A 132 -6.43 0.15 6.12
C VAL A 132 -4.92 0.41 6.17
N VAL A 133 -4.13 -0.42 5.49
CA VAL A 133 -2.67 -0.29 5.45
C VAL A 133 -2.23 0.98 4.75
N LEU A 134 -2.90 1.36 3.65
CA LEU A 134 -2.68 2.63 2.95
C LEU A 134 -2.93 3.81 3.89
N PHE A 135 -4.02 3.80 4.66
CA PHE A 135 -4.32 4.84 5.64
C PHE A 135 -3.27 4.91 6.76
N ILE A 136 -2.77 3.76 7.24
CA ILE A 136 -1.71 3.71 8.25
C ILE A 136 -0.42 4.35 7.73
N PHE A 137 -0.04 4.07 6.48
CA PHE A 137 1.19 4.57 5.86
C PHE A 137 1.02 5.89 5.12
N PHE A 138 -0.18 6.48 5.13
CA PHE A 138 -0.47 7.70 4.40
C PHE A 138 0.44 8.85 4.89
N PRO A 139 1.05 9.62 3.97
CA PRO A 139 1.97 10.68 4.34
C PRO A 139 1.21 11.79 5.06
N ARG A 140 1.45 11.93 6.37
CA ARG A 140 0.86 12.99 7.21
C ARG A 140 1.85 14.13 7.37
N LEU A 141 1.49 15.33 6.91
CA LEU A 141 2.37 16.50 6.94
C LEU A 141 2.90 16.80 8.35
N ARG A 142 2.05 16.70 9.39
CA ARG A 142 2.44 16.93 10.79
C ARG A 142 3.56 15.97 11.24
N ALA A 143 3.41 14.68 10.95
CA ALA A 143 4.40 13.67 11.31
C ALA A 143 5.74 13.90 10.58
N TRP A 144 5.70 14.41 9.35
CA TRP A 144 6.91 14.74 8.59
C TRP A 144 7.65 15.94 9.19
N GLU A 145 6.91 17.00 9.52
CA GLU A 145 7.48 18.19 10.17
C GLU A 145 8.11 17.80 11.51
N GLU A 146 7.38 17.10 12.37
CA GLU A 146 7.88 16.63 13.68
C GLU A 146 9.13 15.76 13.55
N TRP A 147 9.17 14.82 12.61
CA TRP A 147 10.31 13.93 12.43
C TRP A 147 11.58 14.66 11.95
N ILE A 148 11.43 15.68 11.10
CA ILE A 148 12.54 16.50 10.60
C ILE A 148 13.03 17.46 11.68
N PHE A 149 12.13 18.17 12.38
CA PHE A 149 12.49 19.14 13.41
C PHE A 149 13.05 18.50 14.67
N SER A 150 12.57 17.30 15.07
CA SER A 150 13.15 16.53 16.19
C SER A 150 14.57 16.01 15.94
N SER A 151 15.07 16.07 14.70
CA SER A 151 16.48 15.78 14.40
C SER A 151 17.41 16.99 14.48
N GLN A 152 16.87 18.19 14.69
CA GLN A 152 17.67 19.41 14.83
C GLN A 152 17.94 19.79 16.29
N SER A 153 17.29 19.13 17.25
CA SER A 153 17.52 19.25 18.70
C SER A 153 18.48 18.16 19.19
#